data_AF-A0AAN8UVA7-F1
#
_entry.id   AF-A0AAN8UVA7-F1
#
_cell.length_a   1.000
_cell.length_b   1.000
_cell.length_c   1.000
_cell.angle_alpha   90.00
_cell.angle_beta   90.00
_cell.angle_gamma   90.00
#
_symmetry.space_group_name_H-M   'P 1'
#
loop_
_entity.id
_entity.type
_entity.pdbx_description
1 polymer ?
#
loop_
_entity_poly.entity_id
_entity_poly.type
_entity_poly.pdbx_seq_one_letter_code
_entity_poly.pdbx_strand_id
1 'polypeptide(L)'
;MTGGCAALLINKNATTNATIQFQNNTYTLLPKSISILLDCQNVTFNTRKVTAKYNKRISRSSQELGAAQDWEEFKDVIPNFNDTSLLANMLLEHMNTTKDQSDHLWYTS
;
A
#
# COMPACT_ATOMS: atom_id res chain seq x y z
N MET A 1 31.51 0.78 32.69
CA MET A 1 30.54 1.41 31.77
C MET A 1 29.19 0.75 32.03
N THR A 2 28.28 1.44 32.73
CA THR A 2 26.92 0.94 32.93
C THR A 2 26.19 1.02 31.59
N GLY A 3 25.86 -0.13 31.00
CA GLY A 3 25.11 -0.18 29.75
C GLY A 3 23.76 0.53 29.89
N GLY A 4 23.33 1.25 28.86
CA GLY A 4 21.99 1.84 28.82
C GLY A 4 20.91 0.77 28.88
N CYS A 5 19.75 1.10 29.44
CA CYS A 5 18.61 0.19 29.54
C CYS A 5 17.51 0.62 28.59
N ALA A 6 17.01 -0.28 27.75
CA ALA A 6 15.80 -0.08 26.97
C ALA A 6 14.87 -1.29 27.09
N ALA A 7 13.56 -1.06 27.04
CA ALA A 7 12.55 -2.10 27.17
C ALA A 7 11.39 -1.92 26.18
N LEU A 8 10.83 -3.03 25.73
CA LEU A 8 9.60 -3.08 24.94
C LEU A 8 8.55 -3.90 25.69
N LEU A 9 7.46 -3.24 26.11
CA LEU A 9 6.36 -3.87 26.82
C LEU A 9 5.20 -4.12 25.85
N ILE A 10 4.87 -5.39 25.62
CA ILE A 10 3.94 -5.80 24.56
C ILE A 10 2.62 -6.29 25.17
N ASN A 11 1.50 -5.70 24.75
CA ASN A 11 0.17 -6.27 24.98
C ASN A 11 -0.37 -6.88 23.69
N LYS A 12 -0.40 -8.22 23.64
CA LYS A 12 -0.91 -8.99 22.49
C LYS A 12 -2.44 -9.08 22.45
N ASN A 13 -3.14 -8.78 23.55
CA ASN A 13 -4.59 -8.83 23.61
C ASN A 13 -5.18 -7.75 22.68
N ALA A 14 -6.16 -8.13 21.85
CA ALA A 14 -6.73 -7.24 20.84
C ALA A 14 -7.70 -6.20 21.40
N THR A 15 -8.30 -6.47 22.56
CA THR A 15 -9.47 -5.71 23.07
C THR A 15 -9.26 -5.13 24.46
N THR A 16 -8.45 -5.75 25.31
CA THR A 16 -8.30 -5.33 26.70
C THR A 16 -6.96 -4.65 26.98
N ASN A 17 -6.99 -3.65 27.85
CA ASN A 17 -5.81 -3.12 28.50
C ASN A 17 -5.22 -4.20 29.44
N ALA A 18 -3.90 -4.22 29.57
CA ALA A 18 -3.22 -5.04 30.56
C ALA A 18 -2.42 -4.15 31.50
N THR A 19 -2.50 -4.40 32.81
CA THR A 19 -1.66 -3.74 33.80
C THR A 19 -0.58 -4.71 34.24
N ILE A 20 0.68 -4.32 34.12
CA ILE A 20 1.82 -5.14 34.50
C ILE A 20 2.75 -4.37 35.43
N GLN A 21 3.54 -5.10 36.23
CA GLN A 21 4.69 -4.52 36.93
C GLN A 21 5.97 -4.86 36.19
N PHE A 22 6.83 -3.86 36.01
CA PHE A 22 8.16 -3.99 35.43
C PHE A 22 9.10 -3.03 36.17
N GLN A 23 10.20 -3.56 36.72
CA GLN A 23 11.17 -2.79 37.52
C GLN A 23 10.54 -1.91 38.62
N ASN A 24 9.62 -2.48 39.41
CA ASN A 24 8.86 -1.79 40.47
C ASN A 24 7.94 -0.65 40.00
N ASN A 25 7.80 -0.44 38.69
CA ASN A 25 6.85 0.49 38.10
C ASN A 25 5.65 -0.26 37.54
N THR A 26 4.48 0.36 37.64
CA THR A 26 3.23 -0.18 37.08
C THR A 26 2.94 0.47 35.73
N TYR A 27 2.73 -0.35 34.70
CA TYR A 27 2.42 0.12 33.35
C TYR A 27 1.07 -0.40 32.89
N THR A 28 0.23 0.50 32.38
CA THR A 28 -0.99 0.15 31.64
C THR A 28 -0.68 0.08 30.14
N LEU A 29 -0.73 -1.12 29.58
CA LEU A 29 -0.48 -1.40 28.18
C LEU A 29 -1.80 -1.44 27.41
N LEU A 30 -1.92 -0.58 26.40
CA LEU A 30 -3.10 -0.54 25.54
C LEU A 30 -3.22 -1.80 24.68
N PRO A 31 -4.43 -2.21 24.26
CA PRO A 31 -4.64 -3.38 23.43
C PRO A 31 -3.87 -3.30 22.12
N LYS A 32 -3.33 -4.45 21.71
CA LYS A 32 -2.55 -4.65 20.49
C LYS A 32 -1.47 -3.58 20.30
N SER A 33 -0.70 -3.31 21.35
CA SER A 33 0.28 -2.23 21.36
C SER A 33 1.61 -2.64 21.96
N ILE A 34 2.62 -1.83 21.65
CA ILE A 34 3.96 -1.91 22.22
C ILE A 34 4.25 -0.55 22.86
N SER A 35 4.56 -0.54 24.15
CA SER A 35 5.11 0.61 24.86
C SER A 35 6.64 0.51 24.86
N ILE A 36 7.31 1.56 24.40
CA ILE A 36 8.77 1.65 24.25
C ILE A 36 9.31 2.56 25.36
N LEU A 37 10.27 2.04 26.13
CA LEU A 37 10.96 2.75 27.20
C LEU A 37 12.44 2.83 26.84
N LEU A 38 12.98 4.03 26.64
CA LEU A 38 14.40 4.23 26.31
C LEU A 38 15.33 4.26 27.53
N ASP A 39 14.75 4.35 28.73
CA ASP A 39 15.42 4.40 30.03
C ASP A 39 14.93 3.29 30.99
N CYS A 40 14.12 2.35 30.48
CA CYS A 40 13.39 1.32 31.24
C CYS A 40 12.44 1.84 32.33
N GLN A 41 12.19 3.15 32.39
CA GLN A 41 11.37 3.79 33.41
C GLN A 41 10.15 4.49 32.80
N ASN A 42 10.35 5.30 31.78
CA ASN A 42 9.31 6.14 31.17
C ASN A 42 8.92 5.63 29.79
N VAL A 43 7.62 5.57 29.53
CA VAL A 43 7.10 5.24 28.19
C VAL A 43 7.30 6.45 27.27
N THR A 44 8.32 6.38 26.41
CA THR A 44 8.64 7.43 25.43
C THR A 44 7.68 7.39 24.23
N PHE A 45 7.25 6.18 23.84
CA PHE A 45 6.35 5.99 22.71
C PHE A 45 5.43 4.79 22.94
N ASN A 46 4.21 4.84 22.41
CA ASN A 46 3.32 3.69 22.36
C ASN A 46 2.66 3.59 20.97
N THR A 47 2.70 2.41 20.36
CA THR A 47 2.23 2.21 18.98
C THR A 47 0.72 2.41 18.78
N ARG A 48 -0.07 2.42 19.87
CA ARG A 48 -1.52 2.69 19.82
C ARG A 48 -1.85 4.17 20.06
N LYS A 49 -0.94 4.95 20.65
CA LYS A 49 -1.12 6.38 20.90
C LYS A 49 -0.61 7.18 19.71
N VAL A 50 -1.52 7.57 18.81
CA VAL A 50 -1.22 8.43 17.67
C VAL A 50 -1.49 9.89 18.05
N THR A 51 -0.44 10.70 18.12
CA THR A 51 -0.54 12.16 18.37
C THR A 51 -0.55 12.99 17.10
N ALA A 52 -0.19 12.37 15.97
CA ALA A 52 -0.28 13.01 14.66
C ALA A 52 -1.74 13.35 14.32
N LYS A 53 -1.95 14.54 13.76
CA LYS A 53 -3.26 14.93 13.24
C LYS A 53 -3.59 14.05 12.02
N TYR A 54 -4.80 13.50 11.99
CA TYR A 54 -5.27 12.79 10.80
C TYR A 54 -5.68 13.80 9.72
N ASN A 55 -5.41 13.47 8.47
CA ASN A 55 -5.89 14.24 7.33
C ASN A 55 -6.90 13.39 6.55
N LYS A 56 -7.89 14.04 5.94
CA LYS A 56 -8.82 13.38 5.02
C LYS A 56 -8.36 13.68 3.59
N ARG A 57 -8.21 12.64 2.78
CA ARG A 57 -8.04 12.82 1.34
C ARG A 57 -9.35 13.35 0.77
N ILE A 58 -9.29 14.50 0.11
CA ILE A 58 -10.43 15.13 -0.53
C ILE A 58 -10.06 15.33 -1.99
N SER A 59 -10.88 14.80 -2.89
CA SER A 59 -10.81 15.13 -4.32
C SER A 59 -11.85 16.22 -4.62
N ARG A 60 -11.45 17.23 -5.38
CA ARG A 60 -12.36 18.23 -5.94
C ARG A 60 -12.10 18.28 -7.43
N SER A 61 -13.17 18.40 -8.21
CA SER A 61 -12.99 18.76 -9.61
C SER A 61 -12.50 20.21 -9.67
N SER A 62 -11.40 20.45 -10.38
CA SER A 62 -10.94 21.80 -10.68
C SER A 62 -11.61 22.38 -11.92
N GLN A 63 -12.21 21.53 -12.75
CA GLN A 63 -12.83 21.89 -14.02
C GLN A 63 -13.85 20.83 -14.43
N GLU A 64 -15.03 21.25 -14.88
CA GLU A 64 -16.01 20.34 -15.47
C GLU A 64 -15.66 20.10 -16.94
N LEU A 65 -15.10 18.93 -17.25
CA LEU A 65 -14.88 18.45 -18.62
C LEU A 65 -16.07 17.56 -19.02
N GLY A 66 -17.23 18.17 -19.24
CA GLY A 66 -18.50 17.46 -19.40
C GLY A 66 -19.12 17.53 -20.79
N ALA A 67 -18.73 18.48 -21.63
CA ALA A 67 -19.32 18.57 -22.96
C ALA A 67 -18.62 17.57 -23.89
N ALA A 68 -19.40 16.66 -24.50
CA ALA A 68 -18.88 15.73 -25.51
C ALA A 68 -18.22 16.44 -26.71
N GLN A 69 -18.53 17.73 -26.88
CA GLN A 69 -17.99 18.60 -27.93
C GLN A 69 -16.52 18.99 -27.69
N ASP A 70 -16.03 18.86 -26.45
CA ASP A 70 -14.65 19.17 -26.07
C ASP A 70 -13.69 17.99 -26.36
N TRP A 71 -14.21 16.86 -26.82
CA TRP A 71 -13.47 15.63 -27.06
C TRP A 71 -13.59 15.20 -28.52
N GLU A 72 -12.48 14.76 -29.08
CA GLU A 72 -12.44 14.06 -30.35
C GLU A 72 -12.21 12.58 -30.09
N GLU A 73 -12.84 11.71 -30.88
CA GLU A 73 -12.62 10.28 -30.82
C GLU A 73 -11.99 9.75 -32.11
N PHE A 74 -11.07 8.81 -31.95
CA PHE A 74 -10.61 7.96 -33.03
C PHE A 74 -10.86 6.51 -32.61
N LYS A 75 -11.62 5.80 -33.42
CA LYS A 75 -11.90 4.38 -33.20
C LYS A 75 -10.79 3.57 -33.83
N ASP A 76 -9.99 2.91 -32.99
CA ASP A 76 -8.92 2.05 -33.45
C ASP A 76 -9.45 0.89 -34.31
N VAL A 77 -8.65 0.48 -35.29
CA VAL A 77 -9.02 -0.52 -36.28
C VAL A 77 -8.68 -1.90 -35.74
N ILE A 78 -9.62 -2.84 -35.83
CA ILE A 78 -9.36 -4.25 -35.52
C ILE A 78 -8.58 -4.85 -36.70
N PRO A 79 -7.35 -5.37 -36.49
CA PRO A 79 -6.54 -5.88 -37.57
C PRO A 79 -7.14 -7.15 -38.18
N ASN A 80 -7.14 -7.26 -39.52
CA ASN A 80 -7.44 -8.53 -40.20
C ASN A 80 -6.19 -9.40 -40.24
N PHE A 81 -6.37 -10.72 -40.19
CA PHE A 81 -5.27 -11.68 -40.24
C PHE A 81 -4.32 -11.44 -41.42
N ASN A 82 -4.87 -11.23 -42.62
CA ASN A 82 -4.10 -11.01 -43.86
C ASN A 82 -3.25 -9.72 -43.85
N ASP A 83 -3.60 -8.75 -43.00
CA ASP A 83 -2.91 -7.47 -42.91
C ASP A 83 -1.82 -7.49 -41.81
N THR A 84 -1.70 -8.58 -41.05
CA THR A 84 -0.69 -8.73 -40.00
C THR A 84 0.65 -9.23 -40.55
N SER A 85 1.75 -8.72 -40.01
CA SER A 85 3.11 -9.09 -40.43
C SER A 85 3.69 -10.29 -39.67
N LEU A 86 3.12 -10.64 -38.52
CA LEU A 86 3.58 -11.74 -37.66
C LEU A 86 2.63 -12.94 -37.80
N LEU A 87 3.08 -13.99 -38.49
CA LEU A 87 2.32 -15.22 -38.71
C LEU A 87 2.98 -16.40 -37.98
N ALA A 88 2.17 -17.21 -37.30
CA ALA A 88 2.61 -18.42 -36.64
C ALA A 88 1.54 -19.52 -36.75
N ASN A 89 1.99 -20.77 -36.86
CA ASN A 89 1.12 -21.96 -36.87
C ASN A 89 0.84 -22.50 -35.45
N MET A 90 1.23 -21.75 -34.42
CA MET A 90 1.03 -22.06 -33.01
C MET A 90 0.80 -20.75 -32.25
N LEU A 91 0.15 -20.83 -31.09
CA LEU A 91 0.02 -19.69 -30.20
C LEU A 91 1.40 -19.30 -29.63
N LEU A 92 1.81 -18.07 -29.89
CA LEU A 92 3.02 -17.49 -29.32
C LEU A 92 2.75 -16.96 -27.91
N GLU A 93 3.73 -17.02 -27.01
CA GLU A 93 3.62 -16.46 -25.66
C GLU A 93 3.74 -14.92 -25.69
N HIS A 94 2.93 -14.24 -24.90
CA HIS A 94 2.74 -12.79 -24.96
C HIS A 94 4.05 -12.00 -24.72
N MET A 95 4.70 -12.18 -23.57
CA MET A 95 5.88 -11.38 -23.19
C MET A 95 7.08 -11.64 -24.12
N ASN A 96 7.26 -12.90 -24.52
CA ASN A 96 8.29 -13.28 -25.47
C ASN A 96 8.04 -12.69 -26.86
N THR A 97 6.78 -12.44 -27.23
CA THR A 97 6.40 -11.85 -28.52
C THR A 97 6.50 -10.32 -28.50
N THR A 98 5.95 -9.66 -27.48
CA THR A 98 5.94 -8.18 -27.41
C THR A 98 7.25 -7.59 -26.91
N LYS A 99 8.10 -8.38 -26.25
CA LYS A 99 9.38 -7.93 -25.69
C LYS A 99 9.25 -6.69 -24.80
N ASP A 100 8.13 -6.61 -24.05
CA ASP A 100 7.81 -5.47 -23.19
C ASP A 100 7.76 -4.11 -23.94
N GLN A 101 7.50 -4.15 -25.25
CA GLN A 101 7.33 -2.94 -26.07
C GLN A 101 5.88 -2.47 -26.16
N SER A 102 4.91 -3.35 -25.85
CA SER A 102 3.48 -3.07 -25.89
C SER A 102 2.74 -3.95 -24.89
N ASP A 103 1.71 -3.39 -24.25
CA ASP A 103 0.76 -4.11 -23.38
C ASP A 103 -0.24 -4.98 -24.18
N HIS A 104 -0.27 -4.81 -25.51
CA HIS A 104 -1.26 -5.40 -26.40
C HIS A 104 -0.61 -6.31 -27.45
N LEU A 105 -1.24 -7.48 -27.65
CA LEU A 105 -0.95 -8.43 -28.72
C LEU A 105 -2.27 -8.99 -29.29
N TRP A 106 -2.47 -8.86 -30.61
CA TRP A 106 -3.65 -9.39 -31.30
C TRP A 106 -3.42 -10.83 -31.75
N TYR A 107 -4.35 -11.74 -31.41
CA TYR A 107 -4.43 -13.08 -31.98
C TYR A 107 -5.57 -13.13 -32.99
N THR A 108 -5.25 -13.34 -34.26
CA THR A 108 -6.20 -13.36 -35.39
C THR A 108 -6.02 -14.66 -36.18
N SER A 109 -7.06 -15.08 -36.92
CA SER A 109 -7.10 -16.31 -37.74
C SER A 109 -7.86 -16.11 -39.03
#